data_AF-A0A150Q9C3-F1
#
_entry.id   AF-A0A150Q9C3-F1
#
_cell.length_a   1.000
_cell.length_b   1.000
_cell.length_c   1.000
_cell.angle_alpha   90.00
_cell.angle_beta   90.00
_cell.angle_gamma   90.00
#
_symmetry.space_group_name_H-M   'P 1'
#
loop_
_entity.id
_entity.type
_entity.pdbx_description
1 polymer ?
#
loop_
_entity_poly.entity_id
_entity_poly.type
_entity_poly.pdbx_seq_one_letter_code
_entity_poly.pdbx_strand_id
1 'polypeptide(L)' 'MPRRRSAAEILRSVPPRDRAVMLRLGLDLDDPEVAKLFVEGVRVADDAIAEQARWERLG' A
#
# COMPACT_ATOMS: atom_id res chain seq x y z
N MET A 1 -13.01 -7.72 -11.75
CA MET A 1 -12.00 -7.72 -10.67
C MET A 1 -11.27 -6.40 -10.74
N PRO A 2 -11.21 -5.57 -9.67
CA PRO A 2 -10.39 -4.37 -9.69
C PRO A 2 -8.94 -4.76 -10.02
N ARG A 3 -8.29 -3.98 -10.89
CA ARG A 3 -6.92 -4.25 -11.32
C ARG A 3 -5.99 -4.04 -10.13
N ARG A 4 -5.24 -5.08 -9.72
CA ARG A 4 -4.19 -4.94 -8.70
C ARG A 4 -3.17 -3.91 -9.18
N ARG A 5 -2.92 -2.89 -8.36
CA ARG A 5 -1.87 -1.89 -8.61
C ARG A 5 -0.51 -2.58 -8.65
N SER A 6 0.32 -2.19 -9.61
CA SER A 6 1.73 -2.59 -9.65
C SER A 6 2.49 -1.99 -8.47
N ALA A 7 3.62 -2.59 -8.10
CA ALA A 7 4.48 -2.06 -7.03
C ALA A 7 4.92 -0.61 -7.30
N ALA A 8 5.27 -0.32 -8.55
CA ALA A 8 5.67 1.02 -8.97
C ALA A 8 4.52 2.04 -8.89
N GLU A 9 3.28 1.65 -9.19
CA GLU A 9 2.11 2.51 -9.00
C GLU A 9 1.84 2.78 -7.51
N ILE A 10 1.98 1.76 -6.65
CA ILE A 10 1.83 1.93 -5.20
C ILE A 10 2.88 2.89 -4.67
N LEU A 11 4.16 2.66 -4.98
CA LEU A 11 5.26 3.51 -4.51
C LEU A 11 5.16 4.95 -5.03
N ARG A 12 4.71 5.14 -6.28
CA ARG A 12 4.47 6.49 -6.86
C ARG A 12 3.26 7.19 -6.27
N SER A 13 2.29 6.44 -5.74
CA SER A 13 1.10 7.02 -5.10
C SER A 13 1.36 7.60 -3.72
N VAL A 14 2.49 7.27 -3.08
CA VAL A 14 2.85 7.82 -1.77
C VAL A 14 3.31 9.28 -1.94
N PRO A 15 2.61 10.26 -1.35
CA PRO A 15 2.99 11.66 -1.43
C PRO A 15 4.40 11.91 -0.87
N PRO A 16 5.17 12.87 -1.42
CA PRO A 16 6.51 13.18 -0.90
C PRO A 16 6.53 13.55 0.59
N ARG A 17 5.48 14.22 1.06
CA ARG A 17 5.32 14.55 2.49
C ARG A 17 5.23 13.30 3.35
N ASP A 18 4.48 12.31 2.91
CA ASP A 18 4.25 11.07 3.65
C ASP A 18 5.50 10.19 3.60
N ARG A 19 6.21 10.16 2.46
CA ARG A 19 7.54 9.55 2.36
C ARG A 19 8.51 10.13 3.39
N ALA A 20 8.54 11.46 3.55
CA ALA A 20 9.40 12.11 4.55
C ALA A 20 8.98 11.78 6.00
N VAL A 21 7.69 11.55 6.27
CA VAL A 21 7.22 11.10 7.59
C VAL A 21 7.63 9.65 7.83
N MET A 22 7.42 8.77 6.87
CA MET A 22 7.79 7.35 6.94
C MET A 22 9.29 7.18 7.18
N LEU A 23 10.12 7.95 6.48
CA LEU A 23 11.58 7.95 6.69
C LEU A 23 11.96 8.30 8.14
N ARG A 24 11.30 9.29 8.75
CA ARG A 24 11.53 9.65 10.17
C ARG A 24 11.12 8.55 11.14
N LEU A 25 10.22 7.66 10.73
CA LEU A 25 9.77 6.50 11.49
C LEU A 25 10.61 5.24 11.18
N GLY A 26 11.65 5.34 10.36
CA GLY A 26 12.52 4.23 9.97
C GLY A 26 12.01 3.40 8.78
N LEU A 27 10.97 3.86 8.08
CA LEU A 27 10.46 3.25 6.86
C LEU A 27 11.00 3.99 5.63
N ASP A 28 12.22 3.66 5.24
CA ASP A 28 12.84 4.19 4.03
C ASP A 28 12.32 3.48 2.77
N LEU A 29 11.49 4.15 1.97
CA LEU A 29 10.96 3.56 0.72
C LEU A 29 11.95 3.59 -0.46
N ASP A 30 13.14 4.14 -0.27
CA ASP A 30 14.25 4.05 -1.24
C ASP A 30 15.11 2.80 -0.96
N ASP A 31 15.01 2.20 0.22
CA ASP A 31 15.53 0.85 0.51
C ASP A 31 14.64 -0.22 -0.15
N PRO A 32 15.19 -1.12 -0.99
CA PRO A 32 14.40 -2.12 -1.71
C PRO A 32 13.65 -3.12 -0.81
N GLU A 33 14.22 -3.52 0.33
CA GLU A 33 13.59 -4.48 1.24
C GLU A 33 12.43 -3.83 1.99
N VAL A 34 12.62 -2.59 2.45
CA VAL A 34 11.55 -1.82 3.09
C VAL A 34 10.44 -1.48 2.08
N ALA A 35 10.79 -1.08 0.86
CA ALA A 35 9.82 -0.82 -0.20
C ALA A 35 8.99 -2.07 -0.55
N LYS A 36 9.61 -3.25 -0.56
CA LYS A 36 8.93 -4.53 -0.77
C LYS A 36 7.94 -4.83 0.34
N LEU A 37 8.36 -4.71 1.61
CA LEU A 37 7.49 -4.92 2.77
C LEU A 37 6.29 -3.96 2.77
N PHE A 38 6.53 -2.69 2.43
CA PHE A 38 5.47 -1.70 2.29
C PHE A 38 4.43 -2.09 1.23
N VAL A 39 4.90 -2.48 0.03
CA VAL A 39 4.02 -2.90 -1.08
C VAL A 39 3.21 -4.14 -0.71
N GLU A 40 3.80 -5.11 -0.01
CA GLU A 40 3.10 -6.29 0.49
C GLU A 40 2.02 -5.90 1.51
N GLY A 41 2.33 -5.03 2.47
CA GLY A 41 1.36 -4.52 3.44
C GLY A 41 0.18 -3.79 2.78
N VAL A 42 0.44 -2.92 1.80
CA VAL A 42 -0.62 -2.23 1.05
C VAL A 42 -1.52 -3.22 0.31
N ARG A 43 -0.98 -4.30 -0.26
CA ARG A 43 -1.78 -5.33 -0.94
C ARG A 43 -2.69 -6.08 0.02
N VAL A 44 -2.17 -6.44 1.21
CA VAL A 44 -2.97 -7.08 2.25
C VAL A 44 -4.12 -6.16 2.69
N ALA A 45 -3.83 -4.87 2.87
CA ALA A 45 -4.86 -3.88 3.20
C ALA A 45 -5.89 -3.70 2.08
N ASP A 46 -5.46 -3.59 0.82
CA ASP A 46 -6.35 -3.49 -0.35
C ASP A 46 -7.28 -4.72 -0.45
N ASP A 47 -6.75 -5.93 -0.22
CA ASP A 47 -7.53 -7.17 -0.23
C ASP A 47 -8.55 -7.20 0.93
N ALA A 48 -8.17 -6.77 2.14
CA ALA A 48 -9.07 -6.69 3.29
C ALA A 48 -10.19 -5.65 3.08
N ILE A 49 -9.88 -4.47 2.52
CA ILE A 49 -10.87 -3.46 2.15
C ILE A 49 -11.82 -4.00 1.08
N ALA A 50 -11.28 -4.71 0.08
CA ALA A 50 -12.08 -5.30 -0.98
C ALA A 50 -13.01 -6.41 -0.45
N GLU A 51 -12.58 -7.19 0.53
CA GLU A 51 -13.41 -8.18 1.21
C GLU A 51 -14.52 -7.52 2.03
N GLN A 52 -14.19 -6.53 2.86
CA GLN A 52 -15.17 -5.76 3.62
C GLN A 52 -16.24 -5.13 2.71
N ALA A 53 -15.82 -4.50 1.61
CA ALA A 53 -16.73 -3.88 0.65
C ALA A 53 -17.62 -4.88 -0.12
N ARG A 54 -17.29 -6.18 -0.11
CA ARG A 54 -18.17 -7.24 -0.64
C ARG A 54 -19.22 -7.61 0.38
N TRP A 55 -18.85 -7.77 1.64
CA TRP A 55 -19.79 -8.08 2.72
C TRP A 55 -20.86 -6.99 2.86
N GLU A 56 -20.46 -5.71 2.80
CA GLU A 56 -21.38 -4.56 2.86
C GLU A 56 -22.34 -4.47 1.66
N ARG A 57 -22.00 -5.08 0.53
CA ARG A 57 -22.87 -5.12 -0.66
C ARG A 57 -23.85 -6.30 -0.66
N LEU A 58 -23.66 -7.26 0.23
CA LEU A 58 -24.47 -8.48 0.33
C LEU A 58 -25.43 -8.48 1.53
N GLY A 59 -25.26 -7.53 2.46
CA GLY A 59 -26.20 -7.24 3.55
C GLY A 59 -27.20 -6.15 3.17
#